data_AF-A0A930H946-F1
#
_entry.id   AF-A0A930H946-F1
#
_cell.length_a   1.000
_cell.length_b   1.000
_cell.length_c   1.000
_cell.angle_alpha   90.00
_cell.angle_beta   90.00
_cell.angle_gamma   90.00
#
_symmetry.space_group_name_H-M   'P 1'
#
loop_
_entity.id
_entity.type
_entity.pdbx_description
1 polymer ?
#
loop_
_entity_poly.entity_id
_entity_poly.type
_entity_poly.pdbx_seq_one_letter_code
_entity_poly.pdbx_strand_id
1 'polypeptide(L)' 'MEIKKAEFVKSAVLEKDYPEFNGIEFSFIGRSNVGKSSLINSLTNRRSLARTSKTPGRTQLINYFMIDNEIHFVDLPGYG' A
#
# COMPACT_ATOMS: atom_id res chain seq x y z
N MET A 1 0.11 12.18 14.65
CA MET A 1 0.91 10.94 14.70
C MET A 1 2.12 11.17 13.81
N GLU A 2 3.33 10.96 14.32
CA GLU A 2 4.57 11.04 13.53
C GLU A 2 4.98 9.61 13.19
N ILE A 3 4.98 9.26 11.90
CA ILE A 3 5.43 7.94 11.41
C ILE A 3 6.96 7.96 11.34
N LYS A 4 7.61 7.07 12.08
CA LYS A 4 9.08 6.99 12.16
C LYS A 4 9.65 5.96 11.20
N LYS A 5 8.91 4.89 10.95
CA LYS A 5 9.33 3.76 10.14
C LYS A 5 8.21 3.33 9.21
N ALA A 6 8.55 3.16 7.93
CA ALA A 6 7.66 2.61 6.93
C ALA A 6 8.46 1.73 5.96
N GLU A 7 8.02 0.48 5.81
CA GLU A 7 8.69 -0.55 5.03
C GLU A 7 7.69 -1.28 4.12
N PHE A 8 8.10 -1.58 2.89
CA PHE A 8 7.34 -2.45 2.01
C PHE A 8 7.49 -3.91 2.48
N VAL A 9 6.37 -4.59 2.67
CA VAL A 9 6.34 -5.99 3.14
C VAL A 9 6.29 -6.92 1.92
N LYS A 10 5.18 -6.88 1.18
CA LYS A 10 4.99 -7.71 -0.03
C LYS A 10 3.86 -7.19 -0.90
N SER A 11 3.83 -7.68 -2.13
CA SER A 11 2.68 -7.60 -3.02
C SER A 11 1.98 -8.95 -3.05
N ALA A 12 0.66 -8.96 -2.87
CA ALA A 12 -0.18 -10.15 -2.96
C ALA A 12 -1.00 -10.14 -4.25
N VAL A 13 -1.14 -11.32 -4.87
CA VAL A 13 -2.00 -11.53 -6.04
C VAL A 13 -3.28 -12.24 -5.62
N LEU A 14 -3.17 -13.22 -4.71
CA LEU A 14 -4.24 -14.05 -4.21
C LEU A 14 -4.30 -13.98 -2.68
N GLU A 15 -5.43 -14.38 -2.08
CA GLU A 15 -5.61 -14.37 -0.62
C GLU A 15 -4.55 -15.17 0.14
N LYS A 16 -4.12 -16.31 -0.42
CA LYS A 16 -3.02 -17.12 0.13
C LYS A 16 -1.67 -16.39 0.18
N ASP A 17 -1.53 -15.30 -0.58
CA ASP A 17 -0.31 -14.49 -0.61
C ASP A 17 -0.37 -13.35 0.42
N TYR A 18 -1.45 -13.20 1.20
CA TYR A 18 -1.51 -12.18 2.24
C TYR A 18 -0.44 -12.44 3.31
N PRO A 19 0.19 -11.39 3.85
CA PRO A 19 1.08 -11.57 4.98
C PRO A 19 0.28 -12.02 6.21
N GLU A 20 0.83 -12.94 6.99
CA GLU A 20 0.27 -13.22 8.32
C GLU A 20 0.51 -12.00 9.22
N PHE A 21 -0.58 -11.36 9.63
CA PHE A 21 -0.53 -10.18 10.49
C PHE A 21 -1.79 -10.10 11.35
N ASN A 22 -1.61 -10.00 12.66
CA ASN A 22 -2.70 -9.95 13.66
C ASN A 22 -2.84 -8.55 14.27
N GLY A 23 -2.74 -7.51 13.44
CA GLY A 23 -2.84 -6.11 13.85
C GLY A 23 -3.89 -5.33 13.05
N ILE A 24 -3.83 -4.01 13.16
CA ILE A 24 -4.77 -3.12 12.47
C ILE A 24 -4.25 -2.85 11.05
N GLU A 25 -5.13 -2.98 10.06
CA GLU A 25 -4.84 -2.64 8.67
C GLU A 25 -5.68 -1.44 8.20
N PHE A 26 -5.03 -0.48 7.55
CA PHE A 26 -5.66 0.66 6.89
C PHE A 26 -5.56 0.50 5.38
N SER A 27 -6.70 0.21 4.75
CA SER A 27 -6.78 -0.02 3.31
C SER A 27 -7.12 1.24 2.52
N PHE A 28 -6.34 1.50 1.48
CA PHE A 28 -6.51 2.62 0.56
C PHE A 28 -7.10 2.10 -0.76
N ILE A 29 -8.30 2.57 -1.12
CA ILE A 29 -8.95 2.27 -2.41
C ILE A 29 -9.41 3.56 -3.11
N GLY A 30 -9.45 3.56 -4.43
CA GLY A 30 -9.86 4.72 -5.22
C GLY A 30 -9.71 4.46 -6.72
N ARG A 31 -10.07 5.44 -7.55
CA ARG A 31 -9.91 5.32 -9.00
C ARG A 31 -8.44 5.18 -9.41
N SER A 32 -8.18 4.52 -10.52
CA SER A 32 -6.87 4.53 -11.17
C SER A 32 -6.36 5.97 -11.34
N ASN A 33 -5.10 6.22 -10.99
CA ASN A 33 -4.46 7.54 -11.03
C ASN A 33 -5.08 8.66 -10.16
N VAL A 34 -5.92 8.34 -9.16
CA VAL A 34 -6.49 9.35 -8.24
C VAL A 34 -5.48 9.96 -7.26
N GLY A 35 -4.25 9.44 -7.20
CA GLY A 35 -3.19 9.92 -6.29
C GLY A 35 -2.98 9.10 -5.02
N LYS A 36 -3.52 7.87 -4.96
CA LYS A 36 -3.44 6.95 -3.80
C LYS A 36 -2.01 6.71 -3.31
N SER A 37 -1.10 6.37 -4.23
CA SER A 37 0.31 6.17 -3.89
C SER A 37 0.99 7.46 -3.43
N SER A 38 0.58 8.62 -3.96
CA SER A 38 1.07 9.92 -3.49
C SER A 38 0.63 10.21 -2.06
N LEU A 39 -0.61 9.86 -1.69
CA LEU A 39 -1.09 9.97 -0.32
C LEU A 39 -0.29 9.09 0.64
N ILE A 40 -0.07 7.82 0.29
CA ILE A 40 0.73 6.89 1.12
C ILE A 40 2.15 7.42 1.33
N ASN A 41 2.80 7.87 0.26
CA ASN A 41 4.13 8.49 0.32
C ASN A 41 4.16 9.75 1.21
N SER A 42 3.13 10.60 1.12
CA SER A 42 3.00 11.79 1.96
C SER A 42 2.78 11.46 3.43
N LEU A 43 1.91 10.49 3.75
CA LEU A 43 1.64 10.07 5.14
C LEU A 43 2.88 9.46 5.79
N THR A 44 3.63 8.65 5.03
CA THR A 44 4.83 7.95 5.51
C THR A 44 6.11 8.79 5.45
N ASN A 45 6.04 10.03 4.95
CA ASN A 45 7.19 10.87 4.68
C ASN A 45 8.29 10.18 3.83
N ARG A 46 7.87 9.35 2.85
CA ARG A 46 8.74 8.61 1.93
C ARG A 46 8.49 9.07 0.51
N ARG A 47 9.53 9.19 -0.32
CA ARG A 47 9.39 9.64 -1.72
C ARG A 47 8.93 8.56 -2.70
N SER A 48 9.22 7.28 -2.41
CA SER A 48 9.07 6.19 -3.39
C SER A 48 8.69 4.85 -2.75
N LEU A 49 8.01 4.89 -1.58
CA LEU A 49 7.55 3.68 -0.90
C LEU A 49 6.43 3.02 -1.69
N ALA A 50 5.35 3.76 -1.94
CA ALA A 50 4.28 3.34 -2.84
C ALA A 50 4.60 3.80 -4.27
N ARG A 51 4.71 2.85 -5.19
CA ARG A 51 5.03 3.14 -6.60
C ARG A 51 3.77 3.50 -7.37
N THR A 52 3.80 4.62 -8.08
CA THR A 52 2.78 5.00 -9.06
C THR A 52 2.99 4.20 -10.33
N SER A 53 2.19 3.15 -10.58
CA SER A 53 2.20 2.48 -11.89
C SER A 53 1.48 3.37 -12.90
N LYS A 54 2.19 3.80 -13.94
CA LYS A 54 1.64 4.59 -15.07
C LYS A 54 1.02 3.72 -16.17
N THR A 55 1.16 2.40 -16.10
CA THR A 55 0.72 1.47 -17.15
C THR A 55 -0.49 0.68 -16.65
N PRO A 56 -1.71 0.96 -17.16
CA PRO A 56 -2.89 0.16 -16.87
C PRO A 56 -2.76 -1.26 -17.44
N GLY A 57 -3.35 -2.26 -16.78
CA GLY A 57 -3.59 -3.57 -17.40
C GLY A 57 -2.64 -4.72 -17.05
N ARG A 58 -1.76 -4.57 -16.06
CA ARG A 58 -1.01 -5.71 -15.48
C ARG A 58 -1.61 -6.09 -14.13
N THR A 59 -1.57 -7.38 -13.80
CA THR A 59 -2.09 -8.00 -12.57
C THR A 59 -2.23 -7.01 -11.42
N GLN A 60 -3.45 -6.85 -10.94
CA GLN A 60 -3.78 -5.94 -9.86
C GLN A 60 -3.22 -6.50 -8.54
N LEU A 61 -2.10 -5.94 -8.08
CA LEU A 61 -1.44 -6.33 -6.84
C LEU A 61 -1.98 -5.53 -5.66
N ILE A 62 -2.18 -6.21 -4.53
CA ILE A 62 -2.39 -5.56 -3.23
C ILE A 62 -1.01 -5.37 -2.58
N ASN A 63 -0.62 -4.14 -2.24
CA ASN A 63 0.68 -3.88 -1.62
C ASN A 63 0.53 -3.62 -0.12
N TYR A 64 1.34 -4.30 0.68
CA TYR A 64 1.36 -4.16 2.13
C TYR A 64 2.59 -3.38 2.57
N PHE A 65 2.39 -2.43 3.49
CA PHE A 65 3.45 -1.64 4.10
C PHE A 65 3.35 -1.71 5.63
N MET A 66 4.43 -2.06 6.29
CA MET A 66 4.55 -2.06 7.75
C MET A 66 4.88 -0.65 8.23
N ILE A 67 4.05 -0.10 9.10
CA ILE A 67 4.22 1.23 9.69
C ILE A 67 4.51 1.07 11.17
N ASP A 68 5.66 1.60 11.60
CA ASP A 68 6.14 1.59 12.98
C ASP A 68 6.14 0.20 13.66
N ASN A 69 6.15 -0.88 12.87
CA ASN A 69 6.00 -2.28 13.31
C ASN A 69 4.68 -2.58 14.06
N GLU A 70 3.66 -1.73 13.93
CA GLU A 70 2.40 -1.83 14.69
C GLU A 70 1.17 -2.00 13.80
N ILE A 71 1.15 -1.36 12.63
CA ILE A 71 0.00 -1.36 11.73
C ILE A 71 0.43 -1.61 10.29
N HIS A 72 -0.52 -2.07 9.48
CA HIS A 72 -0.35 -2.11 8.03
C HIS A 72 -1.06 -0.97 7.34
N PHE A 73 -0.38 -0.36 6.37
CA PHE A 73 -1.05 0.32 5.27
C PHE A 73 -1.18 -0.65 4.10
N VAL A 74 -2.37 -0.74 3.52
CA VAL A 74 -2.69 -1.67 2.43
C VAL A 74 -3.14 -0.89 1.21
N ASP A 75 -2.34 -0.88 0.16
CA ASP A 75 -2.66 -0.22 -1.11
C ASP A 75 -3.42 -1.20 -2.01
N LEU A 76 -4.74 -1.01 -2.09
CA LEU A 76 -5.59 -1.80 -2.96
C LEU A 76 -5.47 -1.33 -4.42
N PRO A 77 -5.71 -2.23 -5.38
CA PRO A 77 -5.80 -1.87 -6.78
C PRO A 77 -6.80 -0.73 -7.03
N GLY A 78 -6.46 0.15 -7.96
CA GLY A 78 -7.38 1.19 -8.40
C GLY A 78 -8.49 0.59 -9.27
N TYR A 79 -9.71 1.13 -9.15
CA TYR A 79 -10.83 0.78 -10.01
C TYR A 79 -11.07 1.81 -11.12
N GLY A 80 -11.85 1.44 -12.14
CA GLY A 80 -12.16 2.30 -13.29
C GLY A 80 -10.99 2.37 -14.25
#